data_AF-A0A8T3MLL8-F1
#
_entry.id   AF-A0A8T3MLL8-F1
#
_cell.length_a   1.000
_cell.length_b   1.000
_cell.length_c   1.000
_cell.angle_alpha   90.00
_cell.angle_beta   90.00
_cell.angle_gamma   90.00
#
_symmetry.space_group_name_H-M   'P 1'
#
loop_
_entity.id
_entity.type
_entity.pdbx_description
1 polymer ?
#
loop_
_entity_poly.entity_id
_entity_poly.type
_entity_poly.pdbx_seq_one_letter_code
_entity_poly.pdbx_strand_id
1 'polypeptide(L)' 'MDLSPGIRREPAHDLDAVGQNDELVARIRAEIQEAGPMTFARFMEIALYDPARGYYRGAVARPGRAGDFLTAPEAS' A
#
# COMPACT_ATOMS: atom_id res chain seq x y z
N MET A 1 5.34 9.58 -38.84
CA MET A 1 5.61 8.49 -37.89
C MET A 1 5.23 9.03 -36.53
N ASP A 2 4.04 8.68 -36.06
CA ASP A 2 3.45 9.21 -34.82
C ASP A 2 4.03 8.43 -33.63
N LEU A 3 4.81 9.12 -32.80
CA LEU A 3 5.39 8.59 -31.57
C LEU A 3 4.62 9.16 -30.37
N SER A 4 3.31 8.96 -30.35
CA SER A 4 2.53 9.15 -29.13
C SER A 4 2.93 8.04 -28.14
N PRO A 5 3.54 8.36 -26.97
CA PRO A 5 3.89 7.34 -26.00
C PRO A 5 2.59 6.77 -25.44
N GLY A 6 2.19 5.60 -25.94
CA GLY A 6 1.07 4.86 -25.40
C GLY A 6 1.38 4.50 -23.95
N ILE A 7 0.78 5.22 -23.00
CA ILE A 7 0.76 4.79 -21.61
C ILE A 7 0.03 3.44 -21.61
N ARG A 8 0.80 2.35 -21.60
CA ARG A 8 0.29 1.01 -21.35
C ARG A 8 -0.27 1.05 -19.93
N ARG A 9 -1.58 1.16 -19.79
CA ARG A 9 -2.24 0.91 -18.51
C ARG A 9 -2.07 -0.58 -18.22
N GLU A 10 -1.26 -0.89 -17.21
CA GLU A 10 -1.22 -2.24 -16.67
C GLU A 10 -2.62 -2.56 -16.10
N PRO A 11 -3.08 -3.82 -16.18
CA PRO A 11 -4.36 -4.20 -15.60
C PRO A 11 -4.38 -3.80 -14.13
N ALA A 12 -5.53 -3.33 -13.65
CA ALA A 12 -5.71 -3.01 -12.23
C ALA A 12 -5.31 -4.23 -11.40
N HIS A 13 -4.35 -4.05 -10.49
CA HIS A 13 -4.06 -5.05 -9.48
C HIS A 13 -5.32 -5.29 -8.64
N ASP A 14 -5.46 -6.51 -8.12
CA ASP A 14 -6.60 -6.89 -7.29
C ASP A 14 -6.56 -6.12 -5.95
N LEU A 15 -7.13 -4.91 -5.99
CA LEU A 15 -7.22 -4.01 -4.84
C LEU A 15 -8.19 -4.55 -3.78
N ASP A 16 -9.02 -5.55 -4.11
CA ASP A 16 -9.96 -6.13 -3.16
C ASP A 16 -9.21 -6.86 -2.03
N ALA A 17 -7.97 -7.33 -2.26
CA ALA A 17 -7.09 -7.84 -1.21
C ALA A 17 -6.50 -6.73 -0.32
N VAL A 18 -6.34 -5.51 -0.86
CA VAL A 18 -5.76 -4.34 -0.18
C VAL A 18 -6.83 -3.66 0.67
N GLY A 19 -7.10 -4.21 1.85
CA GLY A 19 -8.07 -3.64 2.79
C GLY A 19 -8.79 -4.65 3.68
N GLN A 20 -8.65 -5.95 3.43
CA GLN A 20 -9.29 -7.01 4.22
C GLN A 20 -8.54 -7.34 5.52
N ASN A 21 -8.17 -6.31 6.29
CA ASN A 21 -7.46 -6.49 7.55
C ASN A 21 -8.26 -5.90 8.72
N ASP A 22 -9.35 -6.59 9.08
CA ASP A 22 -10.31 -6.15 10.10
C ASP A 22 -9.63 -5.82 11.44
N GLU A 23 -8.57 -6.55 11.78
CA GLU A 23 -7.89 -6.36 13.05
C GLU A 23 -6.91 -5.17 13.04
N LEU A 24 -6.33 -4.83 11.87
CA LEU A 24 -5.57 -3.59 11.70
C LEU A 24 -6.50 -2.38 11.74
N VAL A 25 -7.66 -2.48 11.10
CA VAL A 25 -8.71 -1.45 11.14
C VAL A 25 -9.22 -1.25 12.58
N ALA A 26 -9.46 -2.33 13.31
CA ALA A 26 -9.86 -2.27 14.72
C ALA A 26 -8.82 -1.55 15.59
N ARG A 27 -7.52 -1.82 15.36
CA ARG A 27 -6.42 -1.14 16.06
C ARG A 27 -6.43 0.37 15.82
N ILE A 28 -6.55 0.81 14.55
CA ILE A 28 -6.59 2.24 14.21
C ILE A 28 -7.79 2.92 14.86
N ARG A 29 -8.97 2.26 14.84
CA ARG A 29 -10.18 2.77 15.48
C ARG A 29 -10.00 2.90 16.99
N ALA A 30 -9.45 1.89 17.65
CA ALA A 30 -9.21 1.91 19.09
C ALA A 30 -8.33 3.09 19.49
N GLU A 31 -7.20 3.31 18.78
CA GLU A 31 -6.29 4.42 19.08
C GLU A 31 -6.97 5.79 18.89
N ILE A 32 -7.83 5.94 17.86
CA ILE A 32 -8.63 7.17 17.68
C ILE A 32 -9.64 7.38 18.82
N GLN A 33 -10.29 6.31 19.29
CA GLN A 33 -11.24 6.41 20.40
C GLN A 33 -10.56 6.77 21.72
N GLU A 34 -9.36 6.26 21.96
CA GLU A 34 -8.62 6.48 23.21
C GLU A 34 -7.88 7.83 23.26
N ALA A 35 -7.21 8.21 22.17
CA ALA A 35 -6.34 9.38 22.13
C ALA A 35 -6.92 10.57 21.35
N GLY A 36 -8.08 10.40 20.72
CA GLY A 36 -8.70 11.41 19.87
C GLY A 36 -8.18 11.38 18.43
N PRO A 37 -8.32 12.48 17.66
CA PRO A 37 -7.96 12.52 16.25
C PRO A 37 -6.52 12.09 15.98
N MET A 38 -6.37 11.09 15.12
CA MET A 38 -5.07 10.57 14.69
C MET A 38 -4.50 11.42 13.56
N THR A 39 -3.20 11.71 13.61
CA THR A 39 -2.51 12.36 12.49
C THR A 39 -2.39 11.41 11.31
N PHE A 40 -2.35 11.95 10.09
CA PHE A 40 -2.13 11.13 8.90
C PHE A 40 -0.79 10.35 8.97
N ALA A 41 0.26 10.95 9.55
CA ALA A 41 1.54 10.28 9.74
C ALA A 41 1.42 9.02 10.61
N ARG A 42 0.66 9.10 11.71
CA ARG A 42 0.43 7.95 12.59
C ARG A 42 -0.45 6.88 11.94
N PHE A 43 -1.47 7.30 11.19
CA PHE A 43 -2.26 6.36 10.40
C PHE A 43 -1.38 5.58 9.41
N MET A 44 -0.51 6.29 8.68
CA MET A 44 0.42 5.68 7.72
C MET A 44 1.43 4.75 8.41
N GLU A 45 1.92 5.12 9.59
CA GLU A 45 2.81 4.27 10.38
C GLU A 45 2.17 2.90 10.66
N ILE A 46 0.92 2.89 11.14
CA ILE A 46 0.20 1.65 11.44
C ILE A 46 -0.15 0.90 10.14
N ALA A 47 -0.71 1.57 9.15
CA ALA A 47 -1.14 0.94 7.89
C ALA A 47 0.02 0.26 7.14
N LEU A 48 1.20 0.90 7.14
CA LEU A 48 2.36 0.42 6.40
C LEU A 48 3.24 -0.54 7.20
N TYR A 49 3.46 -0.24 8.48
CA TYR A 49 4.55 -0.84 9.26
C TYR A 49 4.09 -1.60 10.51
N ASP A 50 2.78 -1.76 10.74
CA ASP A 50 2.30 -2.59 11.83
C ASP A 50 2.95 -4.00 11.78
N PRO A 51 3.58 -4.46 12.88
CA PRO A 51 4.39 -5.68 12.85
C PRO A 51 3.56 -6.95 12.68
N ALA A 52 2.25 -6.91 12.94
CA ALA A 52 1.34 -8.03 12.74
C ALA A 52 0.71 -8.00 11.35
N ARG A 53 0.49 -6.82 10.78
CA ARG A 53 -0.50 -6.64 9.68
C ARG A 53 -0.20 -5.54 8.68
N GLY A 54 0.84 -4.74 8.90
CA GLY A 54 1.21 -3.64 8.03
C GLY A 54 1.51 -4.14 6.63
N TYR A 55 1.23 -3.29 5.64
CA TYR A 55 1.43 -3.60 4.22
C TYR A 55 2.83 -4.19 3.93
N TYR A 56 3.89 -3.68 4.58
CA TYR A 56 5.26 -4.14 4.36
C TYR A 56 5.70 -5.34 5.22
N ARG A 57 4.82 -5.95 6.01
CA ARG A 57 5.18 -7.07 6.91
C ARG A 57 5.43 -8.39 6.17
N GLY A 58 4.59 -8.72 5.19
CA GLY A 58 4.43 -10.10 4.69
C GLY A 58 5.00 -10.39 3.29
N ALA A 59 5.29 -9.36 2.52
CA ALA A 59 5.89 -9.52 1.21
C ALA A 59 7.02 -8.51 1.09
N VAL A 60 8.15 -8.96 0.53
CA VAL A 60 8.89 -8.13 -0.42
C VAL A 60 7.83 -7.35 -1.18
N ALA A 61 7.68 -6.04 -0.97
CA ALA A 61 6.86 -5.23 -1.86
C ALA A 61 7.47 -5.47 -3.23
N ARG A 62 6.92 -6.42 -4.00
CA ARG A 62 7.64 -7.02 -5.12
C ARG A 62 7.65 -5.96 -6.20
N PRO A 63 8.79 -5.29 -6.44
CA PRO A 63 8.83 -4.33 -7.53
C PRO A 63 8.75 -5.17 -8.81
N GLY A 64 7.78 -4.87 -9.67
CA GLY A 64 7.63 -5.57 -10.94
C GLY A 64 6.19 -5.96 -11.26
N ARG A 65 6.00 -6.56 -12.44
CA ARG A 65 4.70 -6.86 -13.07
C ARG A 65 3.70 -7.69 -12.26
N ALA A 66 4.12 -8.25 -11.13
CA ALA A 66 3.32 -9.11 -10.26
C ALA A 66 3.10 -8.53 -8.85
N GLY A 67 3.58 -7.31 -8.57
CA GLY A 67 3.33 -6.60 -7.31
C GLY A 67 2.62 -5.28 -7.55
N ASP A 68 2.18 -4.62 -6.48
CA ASP A 68 1.22 -3.49 -6.58
C ASP A 68 1.81 -2.22 -7.21
N PHE A 69 3.14 -2.12 -7.32
CA PHE A 69 3.82 -0.96 -7.90
C PHE A 69 5.03 -1.37 -8.73
N LEU A 70 5.19 -0.70 -9.88
CA LEU A 70 6.40 -0.76 -10.70
C LEU A 70 7.32 0.39 -10.30
N THR A 71 8.49 0.08 -9.74
CA THR A 71 9.56 1.09 -9.59
C THR A 71 10.43 1.07 -10.84
N ALA A 72 10.92 2.24 -11.27
CA ALA A 72 11.94 2.27 -12.31
C ALA A 72 13.16 1.46 -11.83
N PRO A 73 13.71 0.55 -12.65
CA PRO A 73 15.06 0.10 -12.40
C PRO A 73 15.99 1.32 -12.54
N GLU A 74 17.06 1.36 -11.76
CA GLU A 74 18.18 2.27 -12.00
C GLU A 74 18.73 1.95 -13.41
N ALA A 75 18.18 2.61 -14.42
CA ALA A 75 18.67 2.51 -15.78
C ALA A 75 20.02 3.22 -15.83
N SER A 76 21.03 2.43 -16.17
CA SER A 76 22.41 2.84 -16.47
C SER A 76 22.50 3.89 -17.57
#